data_AF-A0A1U7LGY3-F1
#
_entry.id   AF-A0A1U7LGY3-F1
#
_cell.length_a   1.000
_cell.length_b   1.000
_cell.length_c   1.000
_cell.angle_alpha   90.00
_cell.angle_beta   90.00
_cell.angle_gamma   90.00
#
_symmetry.space_group_name_H-M   'P 1'
#
loop_
_entity.id
_entity.type
_entity.pdbx_description
1 polymer ?
#
loop_
_entity_poly.entity_id
_entity_poly.type
_entity_poly.pdbx_seq_one_letter_code
_entity_poly.pdbx_strand_id
1 'polypeptide(L)'
;MTSLRPIDRFLLSCCCNTQWFSRQFSVQRCLQNIAAELAPSTEQPVLLSVKATEKKQVASSPQSSTSQTLPEFKRKSPPFRWPKTGVNPAYDEALKILDENRLQIGKRIKIQQTLIETRPDKAATLIDLEEHLEKLRVLQDKDNPEIRWKFSKGYVNLERPIYRYLSQEKWKSRALPILLQRLETMNVIPDTLPSIKPIVDVKLRFPGETYETEDGWMEPGVFVTTTIAEKIPILEIIPFIEGEKKYTICMIDPGTF
;
A
#
# COMPACT_ATOMS: atom_id res chain seq x y z
N MET A 1 21.33 -30.63 -58.49
CA MET A 1 22.46 -31.26 -57.77
C MET A 1 22.35 -30.78 -56.33
N THR A 2 21.97 -31.54 -55.30
CA THR A 2 21.91 -32.99 -55.11
C THR A 2 21.02 -33.26 -53.87
N SER A 3 20.15 -34.26 -53.96
CA SER A 3 19.52 -35.12 -52.92
C SER A 3 18.87 -34.48 -51.67
N LEU A 4 17.55 -34.55 -51.45
CA LEU A 4 16.72 -35.72 -51.06
C LEU A 4 17.30 -36.54 -49.90
N ARG A 5 16.62 -36.58 -48.74
CA ARG A 5 15.73 -37.69 -48.37
C ARG A 5 14.92 -37.46 -47.06
N PRO A 6 13.78 -38.18 -46.90
CA PRO A 6 12.76 -38.07 -45.84
C PRO A 6 12.84 -39.26 -44.84
N ILE A 7 11.88 -39.43 -43.91
CA ILE A 7 11.39 -40.67 -43.22
C ILE A 7 10.33 -40.25 -42.18
N ASP A 8 9.02 -40.42 -42.45
CA ASP A 8 8.08 -41.49 -41.98
C ASP A 8 7.29 -41.07 -40.71
N ARG A 9 5.98 -40.74 -40.73
CA ARG A 9 4.79 -41.60 -40.88
C ARG A 9 4.87 -42.96 -40.18
N PHE A 10 4.23 -43.07 -39.00
CA PHE A 10 3.52 -44.28 -38.61
C PHE A 10 2.20 -43.95 -37.92
N LEU A 11 1.13 -44.44 -38.55
CA LEU A 11 -0.23 -44.59 -38.05
C LEU A 11 -0.33 -45.93 -37.29
N LEU A 12 -1.48 -46.08 -36.60
CA LEU A 12 -2.17 -47.29 -36.09
C LEU A 12 -2.25 -47.30 -34.56
N SER A 13 -3.41 -47.04 -33.93
CA SER A 13 -4.64 -47.86 -33.93
C SER A 13 -4.39 -49.28 -33.45
N CYS A 14 -4.83 -49.59 -32.23
CA CYS A 14 -5.45 -50.89 -31.94
C CYS A 14 -6.36 -50.81 -30.71
N CYS A 15 -7.62 -51.19 -30.95
CA CYS A 15 -8.69 -51.44 -29.99
C CYS A 15 -8.43 -52.67 -29.10
N CYS A 16 -9.16 -52.73 -27.97
CA CYS A 16 -9.77 -53.91 -27.32
C CYS A 16 -9.55 -53.89 -25.78
N ASN A 17 -10.45 -54.37 -24.92
CA ASN A 17 -11.87 -54.72 -24.98
C ASN A 17 -12.30 -55.10 -23.54
N THR A 18 -13.61 -55.05 -23.25
CA THR A 18 -14.38 -55.86 -22.26
C THR A 18 -13.99 -55.82 -20.77
N GLN A 19 -14.79 -55.18 -19.91
CA GLN A 19 -15.94 -55.75 -19.17
C GLN A 19 -15.60 -56.97 -18.32
N TRP A 20 -15.86 -56.89 -17.01
CA TRP A 20 -16.68 -57.86 -16.26
C TRP A 20 -16.94 -57.42 -14.80
N PHE A 21 -18.20 -57.61 -14.41
CA PHE A 21 -18.76 -57.80 -13.06
C PHE A 21 -19.00 -56.62 -12.10
N SER A 22 -20.22 -56.08 -12.22
CA SER A 22 -21.29 -56.23 -11.22
C SER A 22 -20.90 -56.31 -9.75
N ARG A 23 -21.19 -55.23 -9.01
CA ARG A 23 -21.81 -55.28 -7.68
C ARG A 23 -22.56 -53.97 -7.43
N GLN A 24 -23.82 -53.95 -7.86
CA GLN A 24 -24.84 -53.15 -7.17
C GLN A 24 -24.93 -53.69 -5.75
N PHE A 25 -24.80 -52.83 -4.74
CA PHE A 25 -25.76 -52.65 -3.66
C PHE A 25 -25.18 -51.69 -2.62
N SER A 26 -25.95 -50.61 -2.38
CA SER A 26 -26.08 -49.95 -1.08
C SER A 26 -24.87 -49.19 -0.50
N VAL A 27 -24.64 -47.97 -0.99
CA VAL A 27 -24.32 -46.82 -0.11
C VAL A 27 -25.00 -45.55 -0.62
N GLN A 28 -26.29 -45.65 -0.98
CA GLN A 28 -27.13 -44.50 -1.31
C GLN A 28 -27.96 -44.05 -0.08
N ARG A 29 -27.31 -44.00 1.09
CA ARG A 29 -27.99 -43.64 2.35
C ARG A 29 -27.09 -43.07 3.46
N CYS A 30 -26.03 -42.35 3.08
CA CYS A 30 -25.24 -41.53 4.02
C CYS A 30 -24.97 -40.10 3.50
N LEU A 31 -25.71 -39.66 2.48
CA LEU A 31 -25.71 -38.26 1.99
C LEU A 31 -27.00 -37.50 2.36
N GLN A 32 -27.65 -37.88 3.46
CA GLN A 32 -28.91 -37.25 3.88
C GLN A 32 -29.01 -36.86 5.36
N ASN A 33 -27.93 -37.01 6.16
CA ASN A 33 -27.95 -36.67 7.60
C ASN A 33 -26.93 -35.59 8.03
N ILE A 34 -26.53 -34.67 7.14
CA ILE A 34 -25.79 -33.44 7.52
C ILE A 34 -26.51 -32.17 7.03
N ALA A 35 -27.69 -32.29 6.40
CA ALA A 35 -28.37 -31.20 5.72
C ALA A 35 -29.57 -30.58 6.47
N ALA A 36 -29.69 -30.76 7.79
CA ALA A 36 -30.86 -30.25 8.52
C ALA A 36 -30.53 -29.78 9.95
N GLU A 37 -29.78 -28.69 10.06
CA GLU A 37 -29.83 -27.75 11.19
C GLU A 37 -29.35 -26.39 10.65
N LEU A 38 -30.20 -25.63 9.92
CA LEU A 38 -31.10 -24.58 10.44
C LEU A 38 -30.38 -23.68 11.47
N ALA A 39 -30.05 -22.41 11.25
CA ALA A 39 -30.42 -21.43 10.23
C ALA A 39 -29.38 -20.27 10.26
N PRO A 40 -29.30 -19.42 9.21
CA PRO A 40 -28.34 -18.32 9.14
C PRO A 40 -28.77 -17.15 10.04
N SER A 41 -28.00 -16.86 11.09
CA SER A 41 -28.06 -15.56 11.73
C SER A 41 -27.63 -14.50 10.70
N THR A 42 -28.51 -13.53 10.48
CA THR A 42 -28.22 -12.35 9.68
C THR A 42 -27.25 -11.47 10.45
N GLU A 43 -25.96 -11.77 10.36
CA GLU A 43 -24.92 -10.90 10.89
C GLU A 43 -24.46 -9.95 9.78
N GLN A 44 -24.86 -8.69 9.95
CA GLN A 44 -24.32 -7.57 9.18
C GLN A 44 -22.78 -7.59 9.25
N PRO A 45 -22.08 -7.17 8.19
CA PRO A 45 -20.63 -7.08 8.24
C PRO A 45 -20.23 -6.13 9.36
N VAL A 46 -19.52 -6.66 10.36
CA VAL A 46 -18.91 -5.88 11.43
C VAL A 46 -17.91 -4.93 10.78
N LEU A 47 -18.38 -3.72 10.52
CA LEU A 47 -17.58 -2.54 10.33
C LEU A 47 -16.64 -2.48 11.54
N LEU A 48 -15.32 -2.48 11.30
CA LEU A 48 -14.30 -2.27 12.32
C LEU A 48 -14.48 -0.86 12.92
N SER A 49 -15.44 -0.73 13.83
CA SER A 49 -15.61 0.39 14.74
C SER A 49 -14.84 0.04 16.00
N VAL A 50 -13.67 0.66 16.15
CA VAL A 50 -12.92 0.66 17.40
C VAL A 50 -13.78 1.42 18.41
N LYS A 51 -14.59 0.70 19.19
CA LYS A 51 -15.28 1.27 20.36
C LYS A 51 -14.20 1.56 21.41
N ALA A 52 -14.00 2.85 21.68
CA ALA A 52 -13.17 3.32 22.78
C ALA A 52 -13.71 2.74 24.09
N THR A 53 -12.87 1.99 24.80
CA THR A 53 -13.16 1.51 26.15
C THR A 53 -12.95 2.69 27.12
N GLU A 54 -14.02 3.19 27.72
CA GLU A 54 -13.94 4.18 28.80
C GLU A 54 -13.20 3.58 30.00
N LYS A 55 -12.02 4.12 30.32
CA LYS A 55 -11.29 3.79 31.54
C LYS A 55 -11.70 4.72 32.67
N LYS A 56 -12.18 4.08 33.74
CA LYS A 56 -12.50 4.57 35.08
C LYS A 56 -11.35 5.38 35.68
N GLN A 57 -11.68 6.57 36.18
CA GLN A 57 -10.76 7.49 36.87
C GLN A 57 -10.35 6.93 38.24
N VAL A 58 -9.05 6.95 38.52
CA VAL A 58 -8.51 6.87 39.88
C VAL A 58 -7.53 8.03 40.05
N ALA A 59 -7.80 8.87 41.05
CA ALA A 59 -7.04 10.05 41.38
C ALA A 59 -5.84 9.72 42.28
N SER A 60 -4.68 10.31 41.99
CA SER A 60 -3.75 10.94 42.95
C SER A 60 -2.54 11.51 42.21
N SER A 61 -1.98 12.60 42.74
CA SER A 61 -0.95 13.51 42.18
C SER A 61 0.18 13.65 43.23
N PRO A 62 1.32 14.39 43.05
CA PRO A 62 1.79 15.17 41.88
C PRO A 62 3.34 15.19 41.62
N GLN A 63 3.71 15.88 40.52
CA GLN A 63 4.94 16.66 40.21
C GLN A 63 6.07 16.05 39.37
N SER A 64 6.17 16.46 38.09
CA SER A 64 7.44 16.92 37.45
C SER A 64 7.20 17.61 36.08
N SER A 65 7.68 18.86 35.98
CA SER A 65 8.06 19.67 34.79
C SER A 65 7.25 19.57 33.49
N THR A 66 6.53 20.67 33.24
CA THR A 66 5.78 21.02 32.04
C THR A 66 6.69 21.38 30.85
N SER A 67 6.76 20.49 29.85
CA SER A 67 6.98 20.88 28.45
C SER A 67 5.64 20.79 27.75
N GLN A 68 5.05 21.93 27.38
CA GLN A 68 3.76 21.96 26.69
C GLN A 68 3.95 21.48 25.25
N THR A 69 3.77 20.18 25.02
CA THR A 69 3.43 19.67 23.70
C THR A 69 2.00 20.14 23.41
N LEU A 70 1.85 21.11 22.50
CA LEU A 70 0.53 21.48 21.97
C LEU A 70 -0.18 20.20 21.52
N PRO A 71 -1.44 19.96 21.93
CA PRO A 71 -2.17 18.78 21.50
C PRO A 71 -2.36 18.87 19.98
N GLU A 72 -1.66 18.00 19.25
CA GLU A 72 -1.80 17.86 17.82
C GLU A 72 -3.25 17.48 17.52
N PHE A 73 -4.05 18.46 17.11
CA PHE A 73 -5.46 18.25 16.79
C PHE A 73 -5.51 17.48 15.46
N LYS A 74 -5.30 16.15 15.51
CA LYS A 74 -5.46 15.27 14.35
C LYS A 74 -6.90 15.41 13.87
N ARG A 75 -7.10 16.24 12.84
CA ARG A 75 -8.40 16.47 12.21
C ARG A 75 -8.92 15.11 11.75
N LYS A 76 -9.97 14.61 12.39
CA LYS A 76 -10.59 13.34 12.00
C LYS A 76 -11.10 13.49 10.57
N SER A 77 -10.75 12.53 9.70
CA SER A 77 -11.27 12.52 8.34
C SER A 77 -12.81 12.41 8.38
N PRO A 78 -13.55 13.18 7.58
CA PRO A 78 -14.99 13.00 7.47
C PRO A 78 -15.30 11.57 7.02
N PRO A 79 -16.44 11.00 7.47
CA PRO A 79 -16.80 9.64 7.09
C PRO A 79 -17.06 9.57 5.59
N PHE A 80 -16.54 8.52 4.96
CA PHE A 80 -16.85 8.21 3.57
C PHE A 80 -18.32 7.80 3.46
N ARG A 81 -19.03 8.38 2.49
CA ARG A 81 -20.42 8.05 2.20
C ARG A 81 -20.46 7.14 0.98
N TRP A 82 -20.92 5.92 1.18
CA TRP A 82 -21.13 4.98 0.10
C TRP A 82 -22.26 5.44 -0.82
N PRO A 83 -22.13 5.26 -2.15
CA PRO A 83 -23.25 5.34 -3.07
C PRO A 83 -24.39 4.39 -2.63
N LYS A 84 -25.63 4.73 -2.95
CA LYS A 84 -26.78 3.87 -2.66
C LYS A 84 -26.72 2.60 -3.53
N THR A 85 -26.70 1.44 -2.88
CA THR A 85 -26.80 0.11 -3.51
C THR A 85 -28.16 -0.07 -4.19
N GLY A 86 -28.23 -0.83 -5.28
CA GLY A 86 -29.48 -1.13 -5.99
C GLY A 86 -29.94 -0.09 -7.02
N VAL A 87 -29.19 1.02 -7.17
CA VAL A 87 -29.43 2.00 -8.25
C VAL A 87 -28.74 1.58 -9.54
N ASN A 88 -27.51 1.07 -9.44
CA ASN A 88 -26.73 0.63 -10.59
C ASN A 88 -26.27 -0.83 -10.39
N PRO A 89 -26.79 -1.79 -11.17
CA PRO A 89 -26.44 -3.21 -11.02
C PRO A 89 -24.95 -3.45 -11.25
N ALA A 90 -24.32 -2.71 -12.17
CA ALA A 90 -22.89 -2.85 -12.45
C ALA A 90 -22.01 -2.47 -11.24
N TYR A 91 -22.44 -1.49 -10.45
CA TYR A 91 -21.74 -1.10 -9.23
C TYR A 91 -21.84 -2.19 -8.16
N ASP A 92 -23.03 -2.76 -7.99
CA ASP A 92 -23.29 -3.81 -7.00
C ASP A 92 -22.51 -5.09 -7.34
N GLU A 93 -22.42 -5.47 -8.61
CA GLU A 93 -21.57 -6.57 -9.07
C GLU A 93 -20.08 -6.28 -8.88
N ALA A 94 -19.62 -5.07 -9.17
CA ALA A 94 -18.24 -4.68 -8.95
C ALA A 94 -17.84 -4.79 -7.46
N LEU A 95 -18.72 -4.40 -6.54
CA LEU A 95 -18.47 -4.57 -5.10
C LEU A 95 -18.27 -6.04 -4.72
N LYS A 96 -19.08 -6.95 -5.27
CA LYS A 96 -18.91 -8.40 -5.04
C LYS A 96 -17.54 -8.89 -5.50
N ILE A 97 -17.10 -8.48 -6.68
CA ILE A 97 -15.78 -8.84 -7.23
C ILE A 97 -14.65 -8.33 -6.31
N LEU A 98 -14.78 -7.08 -5.83
CA LEU A 98 -13.80 -6.50 -4.91
C LEU A 98 -13.75 -7.27 -3.58
N ASP A 99 -14.91 -7.63 -3.04
CA ASP A 99 -15.01 -8.39 -1.79
C ASP A 99 -14.42 -9.79 -1.94
N GLU A 100 -14.73 -10.50 -3.03
CA GLU A 100 -14.16 -11.81 -3.34
C GLU A 100 -12.63 -11.73 -3.47
N ASN A 101 -12.12 -10.77 -4.24
CA ASN A 101 -10.68 -10.57 -4.39
C ASN A 101 -10.01 -10.29 -3.04
N ARG A 102 -10.62 -9.41 -2.23
CA ARG A 102 -10.12 -9.08 -0.89
C ARG A 102 -10.06 -10.29 0.03
N LEU A 103 -11.06 -11.17 -0.03
CA LEU A 103 -11.08 -12.43 0.71
C LEU A 103 -9.97 -13.38 0.25
N GLN A 104 -9.76 -13.53 -1.06
CA GLN A 104 -8.67 -14.37 -1.58
C GLN A 104 -7.29 -13.84 -1.17
N ILE A 105 -7.05 -12.53 -1.29
CA ILE A 105 -5.80 -11.91 -0.84
C ILE A 105 -5.64 -12.06 0.67
N GLY A 106 -6.72 -11.88 1.44
CA GLY A 106 -6.72 -12.10 2.89
C GLY A 106 -6.30 -13.50 3.30
N LYS A 107 -6.73 -14.54 2.56
CA LYS A 107 -6.24 -15.93 2.78
C LYS A 107 -4.74 -16.05 2.50
N ARG A 108 -4.25 -15.42 1.43
CA ARG A 108 -2.82 -15.42 1.08
C ARG A 108 -1.96 -14.74 2.15
N ILE A 109 -2.44 -13.63 2.71
CA ILE A 109 -1.76 -12.93 3.82
C ILE A 109 -1.62 -13.85 5.03
N LYS A 110 -2.69 -14.57 5.41
CA LYS A 110 -2.65 -15.51 6.54
C LYS A 110 -1.62 -16.62 6.30
N ILE A 111 -1.61 -17.21 5.10
CA ILE A 111 -0.61 -18.24 4.74
C ILE A 111 0.80 -17.67 4.85
N GLN A 112 1.03 -16.46 4.33
CA GLN A 112 2.33 -15.81 4.39
C GLN A 112 2.78 -15.54 5.83
N GLN A 113 1.87 -15.11 6.71
CA GLN A 113 2.15 -14.91 8.13
C GLN A 113 2.57 -16.21 8.81
N THR A 114 1.85 -17.31 8.56
CA THR A 114 2.22 -18.62 9.11
C THR A 114 3.58 -19.12 8.61
N LEU A 115 3.97 -18.77 7.38
CA LEU A 115 5.27 -19.13 6.82
C LEU A 115 6.42 -18.37 7.51
N ILE A 116 6.22 -17.08 7.81
CA ILE A 116 7.19 -16.26 8.54
C ILE A 116 7.37 -16.81 9.97
N GLU A 117 6.27 -17.18 10.64
CA GLU A 117 6.31 -17.74 11.99
C GLU A 117 7.01 -19.11 12.06
N THR A 118 6.86 -19.95 11.02
CA THR A 118 7.38 -21.33 11.02
C THR A 118 8.82 -21.48 10.54
N ARG A 119 9.38 -20.51 9.79
CA ARG A 119 10.70 -20.63 9.17
C ARG A 119 11.60 -19.41 9.39
N PRO A 120 12.04 -19.13 10.64
CA PRO A 120 12.92 -17.99 10.94
C PRO A 120 14.41 -18.20 10.58
N ASP A 121 14.83 -19.41 10.20
CA ASP A 121 16.26 -19.79 10.23
C ASP A 121 17.13 -19.15 9.12
N LYS A 122 16.52 -18.55 8.10
CA LYS A 122 17.23 -17.97 6.94
C LYS A 122 16.89 -16.50 6.77
N ALA A 123 17.80 -15.63 7.23
CA ALA A 123 17.63 -14.18 7.22
C ALA A 123 17.29 -13.59 5.83
N ALA A 124 17.98 -14.03 4.76
CA ALA A 124 17.70 -13.54 3.41
C ALA A 124 16.26 -13.88 2.94
N THR A 125 15.78 -15.08 3.25
CA THR A 125 14.42 -15.47 2.89
C THR A 125 13.36 -14.76 3.74
N LEU A 126 13.68 -14.36 4.97
CA LEU A 126 12.75 -13.60 5.80
C LEU A 126 12.45 -12.23 5.21
N ILE A 127 13.48 -11.52 4.74
CA ILE A 127 13.33 -10.21 4.09
C ILE A 127 12.41 -10.33 2.87
N ASP A 128 12.64 -11.33 2.02
CA ASP A 128 11.79 -11.57 0.84
C ASP A 128 10.33 -11.88 1.22
N LEU A 129 10.11 -12.65 2.29
CA LEU A 129 8.78 -13.01 2.78
C LEU A 129 8.05 -11.79 3.36
N GLU A 130 8.75 -10.92 4.08
CA GLU A 130 8.24 -9.66 4.64
C GLU A 130 7.88 -8.67 3.53
N GLU A 131 8.77 -8.46 2.56
CA GLU A 131 8.48 -7.64 1.39
C GLU A 131 7.26 -8.14 0.62
N HIS A 132 7.15 -9.46 0.45
CA HIS A 132 6.00 -10.07 -0.22
C HIS A 132 4.71 -9.86 0.59
N LEU A 133 4.77 -9.94 1.92
CA LEU A 133 3.65 -9.65 2.80
C LEU A 133 3.19 -8.18 2.66
N GLU A 134 4.13 -7.23 2.65
CA GLU A 134 3.82 -5.82 2.42
C GLU A 134 3.12 -5.60 1.07
N LYS A 135 3.63 -6.24 0.00
CA LYS A 135 3.01 -6.19 -1.34
C LYS A 135 1.57 -6.72 -1.29
N LEU A 136 1.31 -7.84 -0.61
CA LEU A 136 -0.04 -8.40 -0.46
C LEU A 136 -0.97 -7.45 0.32
N ARG A 137 -0.48 -6.81 1.39
CA ARG A 137 -1.26 -5.81 2.15
C ARG A 137 -1.66 -4.63 1.28
N VAL A 138 -0.76 -4.14 0.44
CA VAL A 138 -1.07 -3.08 -0.53
C VAL A 138 -2.12 -3.56 -1.53
N LEU A 139 -1.95 -4.74 -2.13
CA LEU A 139 -2.89 -5.29 -3.11
C LEU A 139 -4.30 -5.50 -2.53
N GLN A 140 -4.41 -5.90 -1.26
CA GLN A 140 -5.69 -6.12 -0.59
C GLN A 140 -6.56 -4.85 -0.54
N ASP A 141 -5.93 -3.69 -0.34
CA ASP A 141 -6.61 -2.43 -0.06
C ASP A 141 -6.55 -1.43 -1.23
N LYS A 142 -5.78 -1.73 -2.29
CA LYS A 142 -5.54 -0.85 -3.46
C LYS A 142 -6.82 -0.37 -4.15
N ASP A 143 -7.80 -1.27 -4.25
CA ASP A 143 -9.03 -1.04 -5.03
C ASP A 143 -10.21 -0.64 -4.13
N ASN A 144 -9.99 -0.45 -2.83
CA ASN A 144 -11.04 0.01 -1.92
C ASN A 144 -11.39 1.49 -2.20
N PRO A 145 -12.66 1.81 -2.55
CA PRO A 145 -13.06 3.17 -2.90
C PRO A 145 -12.96 4.14 -1.71
N GLU A 146 -13.14 3.68 -0.47
CA GLU A 146 -12.99 4.52 0.73
C GLU A 146 -11.56 5.04 0.86
N ILE A 147 -10.58 4.16 0.63
CA ILE A 147 -9.15 4.49 0.76
C ILE A 147 -8.75 5.46 -0.34
N ARG A 148 -9.19 5.21 -1.58
CA ARG A 148 -8.96 6.10 -2.73
C ARG A 148 -9.56 7.48 -2.49
N TRP A 149 -10.77 7.55 -1.95
CA TRP A 149 -11.42 8.82 -1.63
C TRP A 149 -10.66 9.57 -0.52
N LYS A 150 -10.28 8.89 0.58
CA LYS A 150 -9.49 9.49 1.67
C LYS A 150 -8.17 10.06 1.17
N PHE A 151 -7.46 9.30 0.32
CA PHE A 151 -6.21 9.74 -0.29
C PHE A 151 -6.41 10.96 -1.20
N SER A 152 -7.45 10.95 -2.04
CA SER A 152 -7.79 12.09 -2.90
C SER A 152 -8.12 13.35 -2.11
N LYS A 153 -8.71 13.21 -0.91
CA LYS A 153 -9.01 14.31 0.00
C LYS A 153 -7.83 14.73 0.89
N GLY A 154 -6.66 14.10 0.75
CA GLY A 154 -5.45 14.44 1.52
C GLY A 154 -5.40 13.86 2.93
N TYR A 155 -6.35 13.00 3.31
CA TYR A 155 -6.32 12.31 4.61
C TYR A 155 -5.43 11.06 4.50
N VAL A 156 -4.14 11.23 4.76
CA VAL A 156 -3.12 10.19 4.56
C VAL A 156 -2.48 9.81 5.89
N ASN A 157 -2.50 8.51 6.21
CA ASN A 157 -1.79 7.96 7.37
C ASN A 157 -0.65 7.06 6.87
N LEU A 158 0.59 7.54 6.90
CA LEU A 158 1.77 6.83 6.37
C LEU A 158 2.15 5.57 7.18
N GLU A 159 1.53 5.35 8.34
CA GLU A 159 1.65 4.07 9.07
C GLU A 159 1.09 2.89 8.27
N ARG A 160 0.05 3.12 7.44
CA ARG A 160 -0.52 2.06 6.61
C ARG A 160 0.25 1.92 5.30
N PRO A 161 0.60 0.69 4.87
CA PRO A 161 1.41 0.46 3.68
C PRO A 161 0.75 0.95 2.40
N ILE A 162 -0.58 0.86 2.29
CA ILE A 162 -1.32 1.33 1.12
C ILE A 162 -1.14 2.85 0.89
N TYR A 163 -1.17 3.64 1.96
CA TYR A 163 -1.00 5.09 1.84
C TYR A 163 0.43 5.47 1.44
N ARG A 164 1.44 4.76 1.97
CA ARG A 164 2.84 4.91 1.52
C ARG A 164 2.96 4.62 0.03
N TYR A 165 2.43 3.48 -0.42
CA TYR A 165 2.44 3.10 -1.84
C TYR A 165 1.77 4.16 -2.73
N LEU A 166 0.55 4.60 -2.39
CA LEU A 166 -0.18 5.61 -3.17
C LEU A 166 0.56 6.96 -3.20
N SER A 167 1.16 7.35 -2.08
CA SER A 167 1.97 8.58 -2.01
C SER A 167 3.23 8.48 -2.87
N GLN A 168 3.90 7.32 -2.88
CA GLN A 168 5.06 7.07 -3.72
C GLN A 168 4.68 7.08 -5.21
N GLU A 169 3.54 6.49 -5.57
CA GLU A 169 3.04 6.48 -6.95
C GLU A 169 2.71 7.91 -7.43
N LYS A 170 2.04 8.72 -6.59
CA LYS A 170 1.76 10.14 -6.87
C LYS A 170 3.03 10.97 -7.01
N TRP A 171 4.04 10.70 -6.19
CA TRP A 171 5.33 11.38 -6.25
C TRP A 171 6.10 11.03 -7.52
N LYS A 172 6.15 9.74 -7.86
CA LYS A 172 6.80 9.23 -9.10
C LYS A 172 6.17 9.78 -10.37
N SER A 173 4.86 10.05 -10.39
CA SER A 173 4.17 10.49 -11.60
C SER A 173 4.43 11.95 -11.97
N ARG A 174 4.70 12.83 -11.00
CA ARG A 174 4.86 14.27 -11.26
C ARG A 174 6.08 14.88 -10.58
N ALA A 175 6.17 14.81 -9.26
CA ALA A 175 7.18 15.54 -8.49
C ALA A 175 8.61 15.03 -8.75
N LEU A 176 8.80 13.71 -8.84
CA LEU A 176 10.11 13.12 -9.08
C LEU A 176 10.68 13.48 -10.48
N PRO A 177 9.94 13.37 -11.59
CA PRO A 177 10.41 13.84 -12.90
C PRO A 177 10.82 15.32 -12.91
N ILE A 178 10.03 16.20 -12.26
CA ILE A 178 10.35 17.63 -12.16
C ILE A 178 11.65 17.83 -11.39
N LEU A 179 11.82 17.14 -10.26
CA LEU A 179 13.04 17.22 -9.46
C LEU A 179 14.28 16.75 -10.24
N LEU A 180 14.19 15.60 -10.93
CA LEU A 180 15.29 15.09 -11.75
C LEU A 180 15.64 16.04 -12.89
N GLN A 181 14.63 16.55 -13.61
CA GLN A 181 14.83 17.53 -14.68
C GLN A 181 15.57 18.78 -14.16
N ARG A 182 15.22 19.27 -12.97
CA ARG A 182 15.86 20.47 -12.38
C ARG A 182 17.30 20.19 -11.94
N LEU A 183 17.56 19.04 -11.33
CA LEU A 183 18.92 18.63 -10.95
C LEU A 183 19.86 18.53 -12.16
N GLU A 184 19.35 18.04 -13.30
CA GLU A 184 20.10 17.95 -14.55
C GLU A 184 20.26 19.32 -15.22
N THR A 185 19.19 20.10 -15.34
CA THR A 185 19.21 21.41 -16.04
C THR A 185 20.07 22.45 -15.31
N MET A 186 20.13 22.37 -13.97
CA MET A 186 20.91 23.29 -13.13
C MET A 186 22.32 22.75 -12.81
N ASN A 187 22.75 21.66 -13.46
CA ASN A 187 24.08 21.04 -13.26
C ASN A 187 24.41 20.63 -11.83
N VAL A 188 23.40 20.46 -10.96
CA VAL A 188 23.61 19.97 -9.58
C VAL A 188 24.24 18.58 -9.62
N ILE A 189 23.83 17.76 -10.60
CA ILE A 189 24.51 16.56 -11.06
C ILE A 189 25.24 16.95 -12.35
N PRO A 190 26.58 16.87 -12.44
CA PRO A 190 27.49 16.11 -11.59
C PRO A 190 28.20 16.92 -10.47
N ASP A 191 28.02 18.24 -10.40
CA ASP A 191 28.92 19.13 -9.63
C ASP A 191 28.96 18.83 -8.13
N THR A 192 27.80 18.52 -7.53
CA THR A 192 27.72 18.20 -6.09
C THR A 192 27.84 16.70 -5.83
N LEU A 193 27.16 15.89 -6.64
CA LEU A 193 27.08 14.43 -6.51
C LEU A 193 27.06 13.80 -7.90
N PRO A 194 27.79 12.69 -8.12
CA PRO A 194 27.90 12.08 -9.45
C PRO A 194 26.61 11.41 -9.92
N SER A 195 25.79 10.87 -9.00
CA SER A 195 24.50 10.26 -9.30
C SER A 195 23.62 10.26 -8.06
N ILE A 196 22.33 10.49 -8.25
CA ILE A 196 21.33 10.42 -7.17
C ILE A 196 20.13 9.59 -7.62
N LYS A 197 19.68 8.70 -6.73
CA LYS A 197 18.41 7.98 -6.88
C LYS A 197 17.52 8.39 -5.70
N PRO A 198 16.64 9.39 -5.88
CA PRO A 198 15.75 9.81 -4.81
C PRO A 198 14.87 8.65 -4.35
N ILE A 199 14.82 8.39 -3.03
CA ILE A 199 14.01 7.34 -2.40
C ILE A 199 12.89 7.96 -1.53
N VAL A 200 13.03 9.23 -1.18
CA VAL A 200 12.20 9.94 -0.21
C VAL A 200 11.78 11.25 -0.84
N ASP A 201 10.55 11.69 -0.60
CA ASP A 201 10.08 13.00 -1.03
C ASP A 201 10.49 14.05 0.00
N VAL A 202 11.08 15.15 -0.48
CA VAL A 202 11.59 16.23 0.36
C VAL A 202 10.95 17.52 -0.13
N LYS A 203 10.22 18.18 0.77
CA LYS A 203 9.57 19.46 0.50
C LYS A 203 10.15 20.52 1.40
N LEU A 204 10.36 21.69 0.82
CA LEU A 204 10.93 22.85 1.50
C LEU A 204 9.94 24.01 1.41
N ARG A 205 9.79 24.74 2.52
CA ARG A 205 9.10 26.03 2.56
C ARG A 205 9.81 26.98 3.52
N PHE A 206 9.77 28.27 3.27
CA PHE A 206 10.18 29.28 4.27
C PHE A 206 8.98 29.82 5.03
N PRO A 207 9.12 30.13 6.33
CA PRO A 207 8.01 30.62 7.14
C PRO A 207 7.55 32.02 6.71
N GLY A 208 6.22 32.20 6.66
CA GLY A 208 5.57 33.49 6.43
C GLY A 208 5.26 33.82 4.97
N GLU A 209 5.59 32.94 4.02
CA GLU A 209 5.34 33.15 2.59
C GLU A 209 4.39 32.08 2.04
N THR A 210 3.47 32.52 1.18
CA THR A 210 2.65 31.63 0.35
C THR A 210 3.28 31.64 -1.05
N TYR A 211 3.91 30.54 -1.44
CA TYR A 211 4.49 30.38 -2.77
C TYR A 211 3.42 30.18 -3.84
N GLU A 212 3.84 30.19 -5.11
CA GLU A 212 2.97 30.02 -6.28
C GLU A 212 2.17 28.70 -6.27
N THR A 213 2.66 27.68 -5.55
CA THR A 213 1.95 26.41 -5.42
C THR A 213 0.79 26.53 -4.41
N GLU A 214 -0.38 25.97 -4.77
CA GLU A 214 -1.60 25.97 -3.94
C GLU A 214 -1.37 25.45 -2.50
N ASP A 215 -0.38 24.58 -2.31
CA ASP A 215 -0.04 23.95 -1.04
C ASP A 215 1.00 24.75 -0.20
N GLY A 216 1.55 25.85 -0.72
CA GLY A 216 2.56 26.69 -0.06
C GLY A 216 3.96 26.06 0.03
N TRP A 217 4.22 25.00 -0.74
CA TRP A 217 5.55 24.39 -0.88
C TRP A 217 6.31 25.02 -2.04
N MET A 218 7.64 25.02 -1.96
CA MET A 218 8.47 25.50 -3.05
C MET A 218 8.69 24.43 -4.12
N GLU A 219 8.67 24.87 -5.38
CA GLU A 219 9.14 24.04 -6.49
C GLU A 219 10.68 24.01 -6.55
N PRO A 220 11.29 22.91 -7.01
CA PRO A 220 12.74 22.85 -7.18
C PRO A 220 13.23 23.82 -8.26
N GLY A 221 14.31 24.56 -7.95
CA GLY A 221 14.95 25.51 -8.87
C GLY A 221 14.32 26.91 -8.90
N VAL A 222 13.43 27.23 -7.97
CA VAL A 222 12.86 28.58 -7.82
C VAL A 222 13.89 29.55 -7.23
N PHE A 223 13.98 30.74 -7.81
CA PHE A 223 14.79 31.83 -7.24
C PHE A 223 14.12 32.40 -5.99
N VAL A 224 14.92 32.58 -4.94
CA VAL A 224 14.46 33.10 -3.65
C VAL A 224 15.11 34.45 -3.40
N THR A 225 14.33 35.42 -2.91
CA THR A 225 14.88 36.72 -2.51
C THR A 225 15.66 36.58 -1.20
N THR A 226 16.66 37.44 -1.00
CA THR A 226 17.53 37.39 0.19
C THR A 226 16.74 37.48 1.50
N THR A 227 15.69 38.32 1.53
CA THR A 227 14.80 38.47 2.70
C THR A 227 14.10 37.17 3.10
N ILE A 228 13.79 36.31 2.13
CA ILE A 228 13.17 35.01 2.38
C ILE A 228 14.25 34.00 2.81
N ALA A 229 15.39 33.98 2.11
CA ALA A 229 16.50 33.07 2.37
C ALA A 229 17.19 33.29 3.73
N GLU A 230 17.03 34.47 4.33
CA GLU A 230 17.51 34.78 5.69
C GLU A 230 16.82 33.93 6.77
N LYS A 231 15.58 33.49 6.53
CA LYS A 231 14.80 32.71 7.48
C LYS A 231 15.19 31.24 7.43
N ILE A 232 15.10 30.55 8.57
CA ILE A 232 15.33 29.10 8.63
C ILE A 232 14.20 28.38 7.87
N PRO A 233 14.52 27.50 6.89
CA PRO A 233 13.52 26.76 6.14
C PRO A 233 12.89 25.65 6.99
N ILE A 234 11.63 25.35 6.68
CA ILE A 234 10.90 24.19 7.21
C ILE A 234 10.97 23.09 6.15
N LEU A 235 11.50 21.95 6.56
CA LEU A 235 11.62 20.75 5.73
C LEU A 235 10.59 19.71 6.15
N GLU A 236 9.84 19.19 5.18
CA GLU A 236 9.00 18.01 5.35
C GLU A 236 9.62 16.86 4.55
N ILE A 237 9.96 15.79 5.26
CA ILE A 237 10.56 14.58 4.69
C ILE A 237 9.52 13.47 4.76
N ILE A 238 9.10 12.95 3.61
CA ILE A 238 8.04 11.94 3.51
C ILE A 238 8.66 10.60 3.10
N PRO A 239 8.90 9.67 4.04
CA PRO A 239 9.43 8.35 3.73
C PRO A 239 8.36 7.41 3.18
N PHE A 240 8.72 6.64 2.15
CA PHE A 240 7.84 5.60 1.58
C PHE A 240 8.10 4.20 2.12
N ILE A 241 9.22 4.00 2.80
CA ILE A 241 9.62 2.71 3.39
C ILE A 241 9.25 2.72 4.86
N GLU A 242 8.80 1.58 5.38
CA GLU A 242 8.51 1.40 6.81
C GLU A 242 9.80 1.44 7.66
N GLY A 243 9.64 1.79 8.94
CA GLY A 243 10.70 1.74 9.93
C GLY A 243 11.30 3.10 10.28
N GLU A 244 11.93 3.15 11.45
CA GLU A 244 12.62 4.33 11.93
C GLU A 244 13.99 4.44 11.28
N LYS A 245 14.25 5.57 10.61
CA LYS A 245 15.52 5.85 9.94
C LYS A 245 16.04 7.21 10.39
N LYS A 246 17.35 7.29 10.62
CA LYS A 246 18.04 8.54 10.93
C LYS A 246 18.43 9.21 9.62
N TYR A 247 18.12 10.49 9.49
CA TYR A 247 18.44 11.30 8.32
C TYR A 247 19.46 12.36 8.69
N THR A 248 20.37 12.66 7.76
CA THR A 248 21.26 13.81 7.84
C THR A 248 20.88 14.75 6.72
N ILE A 249 20.70 16.03 7.03
CA ILE A 249 20.34 17.07 6.08
C ILE A 249 21.57 17.97 5.91
N CYS A 250 21.95 18.25 4.67
CA CYS A 250 23.03 19.15 4.33
C CYS A 250 22.54 20.16 3.30
N MET A 251 22.81 21.44 3.54
CA MET A 251 22.56 22.51 2.58
C MET A 251 23.92 22.94 2.01
N ILE A 252 24.07 22.84 0.70
CA ILE A 252 25.34 23.04 0.01
C ILE A 252 25.14 24.15 -1.02
N ASP A 253 26.05 25.12 -1.04
CA ASP A 253 26.16 26.11 -2.11
C ASP A 253 27.41 25.80 -2.96
N PRO A 254 27.25 25.22 -4.15
CA PRO A 254 28.38 24.93 -5.04
C PRO A 254 28.91 26.16 -5.79
N GLY A 255 28.26 27.33 -5.71
CA GLY A 255 28.52 28.50 -6.54
C GLY A 255 29.53 29.52 -5.98
N THR A 256 30.20 29.21 -4.87
CA THR A 256 31.23 30.08 -4.30
C THR A 256 32.60 29.74 -4.92
N PHE A 257 33.00 30.53 -5.93
CA PHE A 257 34.36 30.57 -6.47
C PHE A 257 35.03 31.91 -6.15
#